data_AF-A0AA38Y9E3-F1
#
_entry.id   AF-A0AA38Y9E3-F1
#
_cell.length_a   1.000
_cell.length_b   1.000
_cell.length_c   1.000
_cell.angle_alpha   90.00
_cell.angle_beta   90.00
_cell.angle_gamma   90.00
#
_symmetry.space_group_name_H-M   'P 1'
#
loop_
_entity.id
_entity.type
_entity.pdbx_description
1 polymer ?
#
loop_
_entity_poly.entity_id
_entity_poly.type
_entity_poly.pdbx_seq_one_letter_code
_entity_poly.pdbx_strand_id
1 'polypeptide(L)'
;MRLYQPQPKTGLEWIQQRYMIWGVVAMFLLTIILISSTPWAIRQTGYEFFRKSHYVVAMLFVGACWGHWSKLNCYLISSLIVWLVDRGIRLARTGLLHYNYVEGGRMRFRSVTAHISRFSDDINGDVLRLDFVHPQSAWAVGAHFYLCFPEVSIWQAHPFTSIGEASGKSGCQSHTYIIRAKKGATKTLATLSANQEASTSEGQKDANMVASTTPVILTGPYGDSITRHLLPDTNVLCVAGGTGVTFVLPVLFDVIQQPPQPDRKIELIWAIRRKDDLAWINAELRALQERGRSHHLKIRIHVTRETGQSETDTESLDAYANAPRTKGATDITSARISSEKAGAVDLTVQHPSDVESAQSRHPDLDSLVRDFVETTVCGTTSVFASGPGGMVSELRRIVAGCNSGKKVWERNERYDVRLVCDDRLEW
;
A
#
# COMPACT_ATOMS: atom_id res chain seq x y z
N MET A 1 -71.27 -3.03 -5.25
CA MET A 1 -70.33 -2.64 -4.17
C MET A 1 -69.55 -1.42 -4.66
N ARG A 2 -69.94 -0.19 -4.27
CA ARG A 2 -69.14 1.01 -4.57
C ARG A 2 -68.07 1.11 -3.49
N LEU A 3 -66.84 0.71 -3.81
CA LEU A 3 -65.68 0.90 -2.94
C LEU A 3 -65.52 2.42 -2.72
N TYR A 4 -65.44 2.82 -1.46
CA TYR A 4 -65.27 4.20 -1.02
C TYR A 4 -64.07 4.84 -1.74
N GLN A 5 -64.35 5.70 -2.72
CA GLN A 5 -63.32 6.50 -3.38
C GLN A 5 -62.91 7.60 -2.40
N PRO A 6 -61.62 7.75 -2.04
CA PRO A 6 -61.20 8.90 -1.26
C PRO A 6 -61.59 10.17 -2.02
N GLN A 7 -62.29 11.09 -1.35
CA GLN A 7 -62.68 12.35 -1.96
C GLN A 7 -61.41 13.07 -2.45
N PRO A 8 -61.33 13.48 -3.74
CA PRO A 8 -60.11 14.05 -4.32
C PRO A 8 -59.60 15.28 -3.56
N LYS A 9 -60.49 16.02 -2.89
CA LYS A 9 -60.16 17.18 -2.05
C LYS A 9 -59.34 16.81 -0.81
N THR A 10 -59.71 15.75 -0.09
CA THR A 10 -59.00 15.32 1.12
C THR A 10 -57.57 14.89 0.81
N GLY A 11 -57.36 14.20 -0.32
CA GLY A 11 -56.02 13.83 -0.78
C GLY A 11 -55.17 15.05 -1.18
N LEU A 12 -55.78 16.02 -1.87
CA LEU A 12 -55.12 17.28 -2.25
C LEU A 12 -54.74 18.13 -1.03
N GLU A 13 -55.62 18.24 -0.05
CA GLU A 13 -55.34 18.97 1.20
C GLU A 13 -54.26 18.27 2.02
N TRP A 14 -54.25 16.93 2.03
CA TRP A 14 -53.24 16.15 2.73
C TRP A 14 -51.85 16.25 2.11
N ILE A 15 -51.73 16.15 0.77
CA ILE A 15 -50.42 16.21 0.10
C ILE A 15 -49.78 17.61 0.21
N GLN A 16 -50.60 18.66 0.34
CA GLN A 16 -50.14 20.03 0.56
C GLN A 16 -49.62 20.29 1.98
N GLN A 17 -49.85 19.37 2.93
CA GLN A 17 -49.28 19.49 4.27
C GLN A 17 -47.75 19.45 4.20
N ARG A 18 -47.09 20.34 4.95
CA ARG A 18 -45.61 20.42 5.00
C ARG A 18 -44.97 19.05 5.30
N TYR A 19 -45.58 18.28 6.20
CA TYR A 19 -45.21 16.90 6.53
C TYR A 19 -45.07 16.03 5.26
N MET A 20 -46.09 16.06 4.38
CA MET A 20 -46.12 15.26 3.16
C MET A 20 -45.17 15.79 2.09
N ILE A 21 -45.08 17.11 1.91
CA ILE A 21 -44.16 17.72 0.96
C ILE A 21 -42.72 17.28 1.25
N TRP A 22 -42.28 17.38 2.52
CA TRP A 22 -40.95 16.93 2.92
C TRP A 22 -40.76 15.41 2.77
N GLY A 23 -41.81 14.61 2.96
CA GLY A 23 -41.77 13.18 2.70
C GLY A 23 -41.53 12.84 1.22
N VAL A 24 -42.20 13.56 0.31
CA VAL A 24 -41.98 13.41 -1.15
C VAL A 24 -40.57 13.84 -1.54
N VAL A 25 -40.09 14.97 -1.00
CA VAL A 25 -38.71 15.44 -1.23
C VAL A 25 -37.70 14.40 -0.73
N ALA A 26 -37.90 13.84 0.47
CA ALA A 26 -37.03 12.80 1.02
C ALA A 26 -37.01 11.55 0.12
N MET A 27 -38.16 11.07 -0.35
CA MET A 27 -38.25 9.93 -1.26
C MET A 27 -37.55 10.19 -2.60
N PHE A 28 -37.67 11.40 -3.14
CA PHE A 28 -36.97 11.80 -4.36
C PHE A 28 -35.44 11.79 -4.17
N LEU A 29 -34.94 12.39 -3.10
CA LEU A 29 -33.51 12.41 -2.77
C LEU A 29 -32.98 10.99 -2.53
N LEU A 30 -33.73 10.15 -1.82
CA LEU A 30 -33.37 8.74 -1.61
C LEU A 30 -33.28 7.97 -2.94
N THR A 31 -34.19 8.25 -3.88
CA THR A 31 -34.17 7.64 -5.22
C THR A 31 -32.91 8.06 -6.00
N ILE A 32 -32.52 9.33 -5.92
CA ILE A 32 -31.25 9.80 -6.51
C ILE A 32 -30.06 9.08 -5.89
N ILE A 33 -30.02 8.97 -4.56
CA ILE A 33 -28.96 8.25 -3.84
C ILE A 33 -28.89 6.80 -4.32
N LEU A 34 -30.02 6.11 -4.41
CA LEU A 34 -30.08 4.71 -4.85
C LEU A 34 -29.55 4.53 -6.27
N ILE A 35 -30.05 5.32 -7.23
CA ILE A 35 -29.68 5.21 -8.65
C ILE A 35 -28.20 5.56 -8.84
N SER A 36 -27.73 6.66 -8.22
CA SER A 36 -26.33 7.10 -8.32
C SER A 36 -25.34 6.14 -7.66
N SER A 37 -25.79 5.32 -6.71
CA SER A 37 -24.97 4.29 -6.04
C SER A 37 -24.87 2.98 -6.81
N THR A 38 -25.52 2.86 -7.97
CA THR A 38 -25.40 1.67 -8.81
C THR A 38 -24.03 1.61 -9.52
N PRO A 39 -23.46 0.41 -9.75
CA PRO A 39 -22.19 0.27 -10.49
C PRO A 39 -22.22 0.92 -11.87
N TRP A 40 -23.38 0.94 -12.53
CA TRP A 40 -23.57 1.63 -13.80
C TRP A 40 -23.31 3.14 -13.65
N ALA A 41 -23.97 3.81 -12.70
CA ALA A 41 -23.82 5.26 -12.50
C ALA A 41 -22.40 5.64 -12.06
N ILE A 42 -21.80 4.84 -11.18
CA ILE A 42 -20.42 5.06 -10.70
C ILE A 42 -19.42 4.95 -11.84
N ARG A 43 -19.59 3.99 -12.76
CA ARG A 43 -18.71 3.84 -13.93
C ARG A 43 -18.83 5.02 -14.91
N GLN A 44 -20.02 5.61 -15.05
CA GLN A 44 -20.27 6.74 -15.94
C GLN A 44 -19.73 8.06 -15.38
N THR A 45 -19.93 8.31 -14.09
CA THR A 45 -19.56 9.59 -13.45
C THR A 45 -18.16 9.58 -12.83
N GLY A 46 -17.62 8.40 -12.57
CA GLY A 46 -16.39 8.20 -11.81
C GLY A 46 -16.63 8.17 -10.30
N TYR A 47 -15.84 7.34 -9.60
CA TYR A 47 -15.97 7.12 -8.15
C TYR A 47 -15.87 8.41 -7.32
N GLU A 48 -15.04 9.34 -7.76
CA GLU A 48 -14.76 10.57 -7.03
C GLU A 48 -15.94 11.55 -7.06
N PHE A 49 -16.55 11.74 -8.24
CA PHE A 49 -17.79 12.51 -8.35
C PHE A 49 -18.93 11.85 -7.58
N PHE A 50 -19.09 10.53 -7.75
CA PHE A 50 -20.09 9.75 -7.02
C PHE A 50 -19.98 9.98 -5.51
N ARG A 51 -18.80 9.79 -4.93
CA ARG A 51 -18.59 9.92 -3.48
C ARG A 51 -18.97 11.31 -2.95
N LYS A 52 -18.60 12.38 -3.65
CA LYS A 52 -18.89 13.75 -3.21
C LYS A 52 -20.37 14.11 -3.36
N SER A 53 -20.96 13.80 -4.51
CA SER A 53 -22.39 14.03 -4.75
C SER A 53 -23.26 13.21 -3.79
N HIS A 54 -22.91 11.97 -3.51
CA HIS A 54 -23.59 11.12 -2.54
C HIS A 54 -23.63 11.76 -1.15
N TYR A 55 -22.51 12.31 -0.65
CA TYR A 55 -22.51 13.01 0.65
C TYR A 55 -23.40 14.26 0.64
N VAL A 56 -23.36 15.05 -0.42
CA VAL A 56 -24.21 16.26 -0.51
C VAL A 56 -25.68 15.87 -0.50
N VAL A 57 -26.10 14.93 -1.35
CA VAL A 57 -27.50 14.49 -1.43
C VAL A 57 -27.94 13.78 -0.15
N ALA A 58 -27.06 13.01 0.51
CA ALA A 58 -27.35 12.40 1.80
C ALA A 58 -27.60 13.44 2.91
N MET A 59 -26.85 14.53 2.96
CA MET A 59 -27.08 15.60 3.93
C MET A 59 -28.40 16.34 3.65
N LEU A 60 -28.74 16.56 2.37
CA LEU A 60 -30.04 17.09 1.99
C LEU A 60 -31.18 16.14 2.38
N PHE A 61 -30.99 14.84 2.20
CA PHE A 61 -31.95 13.81 2.60
C PHE A 61 -32.19 13.81 4.12
N VAL A 62 -31.12 13.89 4.93
CA VAL A 62 -31.24 14.03 6.39
C VAL A 62 -32.04 15.27 6.78
N GLY A 63 -31.78 16.41 6.12
CA GLY A 63 -32.57 17.63 6.31
C GLY A 63 -34.04 17.47 5.94
N ALA A 64 -34.33 16.77 4.84
CA ALA A 64 -35.70 16.47 4.42
C ALA A 64 -36.42 15.53 5.40
N CYS A 65 -35.73 14.52 5.96
CA CYS A 65 -36.29 13.64 7.00
C CYS A 65 -36.65 14.41 8.28
N TRP A 66 -35.82 15.40 8.67
CA TRP A 66 -36.14 16.28 9.80
C TRP A 66 -37.41 17.09 9.53
N GLY A 67 -37.53 17.67 8.34
CA GLY A 67 -38.72 18.41 7.92
C GLY A 67 -39.97 17.55 7.80
N HIS A 68 -39.80 16.27 7.43
CA HIS A 68 -40.87 15.29 7.33
C HIS A 68 -41.40 14.94 8.73
N TRP A 69 -40.54 14.60 9.70
CA TRP A 69 -41.02 14.17 11.02
C TRP A 69 -40.15 14.66 12.17
N SER A 70 -40.66 15.65 12.91
CA SER A 70 -39.95 16.31 14.01
C SER A 70 -39.64 15.42 15.21
N LYS A 71 -40.32 14.27 15.36
CA LYS A 71 -40.01 13.31 16.44
C LYS A 71 -38.72 12.52 16.17
N LEU A 72 -38.19 12.55 14.95
CA LEU A 72 -36.94 11.89 14.59
C LEU A 72 -35.69 12.66 15.04
N ASN A 73 -35.85 13.91 15.50
CA ASN A 73 -34.74 14.83 15.79
C ASN A 73 -33.70 14.26 16.76
N CYS A 74 -34.11 13.50 17.79
CA CYS A 74 -33.16 12.92 18.74
C CYS A 74 -32.17 11.96 18.06
N TYR A 75 -32.60 11.19 17.06
CA TYR A 75 -31.75 10.27 16.29
C TYR A 75 -30.88 11.01 15.27
N LEU A 76 -31.46 12.00 14.57
CA LEU A 76 -30.74 12.78 13.56
C LEU A 76 -29.65 13.66 14.19
N ILE A 77 -29.95 14.36 15.29
CA ILE A 77 -28.98 15.20 15.99
C ILE A 77 -27.84 14.34 16.53
N SER A 78 -28.15 13.22 17.18
CA SER A 78 -27.12 12.34 17.76
C SER A 78 -26.17 11.80 16.67
N SER A 79 -26.72 11.34 15.55
CA SER A 79 -25.90 10.85 14.43
C SER A 79 -25.08 11.96 13.76
N LEU A 80 -25.64 13.17 13.60
CA LEU A 80 -24.93 14.32 13.04
C LEU A 80 -23.79 14.78 13.96
N ILE A 81 -24.00 14.80 15.28
CA ILE A 81 -22.96 15.12 16.26
C ILE A 81 -21.80 14.12 16.14
N VAL A 82 -22.08 12.82 16.16
CA VAL A 82 -21.04 11.79 16.03
C VAL A 82 -20.28 11.94 14.71
N TRP A 83 -20.98 12.19 13.60
CA TRP A 83 -20.35 12.42 12.30
C TRP A 83 -19.48 13.68 12.29
N LEU A 84 -19.96 14.80 12.81
CA LEU A 84 -19.21 16.06 12.89
C LEU A 84 -17.98 15.93 13.78
N VAL A 85 -18.09 15.22 14.91
CA VAL A 85 -16.96 14.97 15.82
C VAL A 85 -15.89 14.11 15.14
N ASP A 86 -16.26 13.01 14.47
CA ASP A 86 -15.29 12.20 13.71
C ASP A 86 -14.57 13.04 12.65
N ARG A 87 -15.31 13.84 11.86
CA ARG A 87 -14.72 14.70 10.82
C ARG A 87 -13.86 15.80 11.41
N GLY A 88 -14.31 16.42 12.49
CA GLY A 88 -13.58 17.45 13.22
C GLY A 88 -12.26 16.94 13.78
N ILE A 89 -12.26 15.76 14.41
CA ILE A 89 -11.04 15.14 14.94
C ILE A 89 -10.05 14.82 13.81
N ARG A 90 -10.52 14.28 12.68
CA ARG A 90 -9.65 14.00 11.52
C ARG A 90 -9.03 15.27 10.94
N LEU A 91 -9.84 16.32 10.75
CA LEU A 91 -9.35 17.61 10.25
C LEU A 91 -8.37 18.27 11.23
N ALA A 92 -8.67 18.25 12.53
CA ALA A 92 -7.79 18.76 13.57
C ALA A 92 -6.46 17.98 13.59
N ARG A 93 -6.51 16.65 13.50
CA ARG A 93 -5.31 15.79 13.46
C ARG A 93 -4.41 16.14 12.27
N THR A 94 -4.98 16.24 11.06
CA THR A 94 -4.23 16.65 9.86
C THR A 94 -3.71 18.09 9.99
N GLY A 95 -4.53 18.99 10.53
CA GLY A 95 -4.15 20.39 10.76
C GLY A 95 -2.96 20.50 11.70
N LEU A 96 -3.00 19.81 12.84
CA LEU A 96 -1.93 19.77 13.84
C LEU A 96 -0.64 19.14 13.29
N LEU A 97 -0.76 18.07 12.51
CA LEU A 97 0.39 17.39 11.90
C LEU A 97 1.17 18.33 10.95
N HIS A 98 0.48 19.23 10.27
CA HIS A 98 1.07 20.21 9.34
C HIS A 98 1.24 21.60 9.94
N TYR A 99 1.02 21.74 11.25
CA TYR A 99 1.15 23.00 11.96
C TYR A 99 2.60 23.19 12.39
N ASN A 100 3.33 24.03 11.66
CA ASN A 100 4.73 24.33 11.95
C ASN A 100 4.94 25.81 12.25
N TYR A 101 5.96 26.09 13.07
CA TYR A 101 6.43 27.44 13.35
C TYR A 101 7.29 27.94 12.19
N VAL A 102 6.99 29.12 11.66
CA VAL A 102 7.77 29.77 10.59
C VAL A 102 8.69 30.82 11.21
N GLU A 103 9.91 30.95 10.69
CA GLU A 103 10.80 32.08 10.99
C GLU A 103 10.05 33.39 10.73
N GLY A 104 9.76 34.14 11.80
CA GLY A 104 8.83 35.28 11.79
C GLY A 104 7.66 35.20 12.77
N GLY A 105 7.57 34.15 13.59
CA GLY A 105 6.67 34.11 14.75
C GLY A 105 5.22 33.74 14.46
N ARG A 106 4.91 33.36 13.22
CA ARG A 106 3.54 33.01 12.79
C ARG A 106 3.42 31.52 12.55
N MET A 107 2.41 30.91 13.15
CA MET A 107 2.08 29.52 12.95
C MET A 107 1.19 29.38 11.70
N ARG A 108 1.57 28.53 10.74
CA ARG A 108 0.83 28.34 9.48
C ARG A 108 0.83 26.87 9.06
N PHE A 109 -0.27 26.45 8.44
CA PHE A 109 -0.35 25.16 7.76
C PHE A 109 0.63 25.12 6.58
N ARG A 110 1.48 24.09 6.53
CA ARG A 110 2.43 23.87 5.43
C ARG A 110 2.38 22.42 4.96
N SER A 111 2.15 22.22 3.67
CA SER A 111 2.33 20.92 3.02
C SER A 111 3.80 20.51 3.04
N VAL A 112 4.06 19.21 3.12
CA VAL A 112 5.43 18.69 3.04
C VAL A 112 5.89 18.71 1.58
N THR A 113 7.12 19.13 1.32
CA THR A 113 7.72 19.01 -0.01
C THR A 113 8.35 17.62 -0.12
N ALA A 114 7.82 16.80 -1.03
CA ALA A 114 8.33 15.46 -1.30
C ALA A 114 9.18 15.45 -2.57
N HIS A 115 10.31 14.76 -2.53
CA HIS A 115 11.14 14.46 -3.69
C HIS A 115 10.54 13.28 -4.45
N ILE A 116 10.43 13.42 -5.77
CA ILE A 116 9.92 12.37 -6.67
C ILE A 116 11.08 11.81 -7.47
N SER A 117 11.21 10.49 -7.49
CA SER A 117 12.00 9.76 -8.49
C SER A 117 11.08 8.89 -9.34
N ARG A 118 11.09 9.13 -10.65
CA ARG A 118 10.28 8.41 -11.63
C ARG A 118 11.06 7.26 -12.26
N PHE A 119 10.41 6.11 -12.38
CA PHE A 119 10.91 4.91 -13.06
C PHE A 119 9.93 4.55 -14.17
N SER A 120 10.34 4.68 -15.43
CA SER A 120 9.45 4.53 -16.59
C SER A 120 9.04 3.06 -16.83
N ASP A 121 7.77 2.85 -17.14
CA ASP A 121 7.23 1.52 -17.51
C ASP A 121 6.07 1.69 -18.48
N ASP A 122 6.39 1.69 -19.77
CA ASP A 122 5.41 1.94 -20.84
C ASP A 122 4.31 0.88 -20.91
N ILE A 123 4.59 -0.33 -20.40
CA ILE A 123 3.68 -1.47 -20.48
C ILE A 123 2.72 -1.48 -19.29
N ASN A 124 3.21 -1.26 -18.07
CA ASN A 124 2.44 -1.50 -16.84
C ASN A 124 2.13 -0.23 -16.04
N GLY A 125 2.64 0.91 -16.50
CA GLY A 125 2.54 2.22 -15.88
C GLY A 125 3.74 2.50 -14.97
N ASP A 126 4.24 3.73 -15.09
CA ASP A 126 5.39 4.28 -14.35
C ASP A 126 5.29 4.03 -12.85
N VAL A 127 6.45 4.01 -12.23
CA VAL A 127 6.60 3.87 -10.81
C VAL A 127 7.20 5.14 -10.25
N LEU A 128 6.59 5.69 -9.21
CA LEU A 128 7.06 6.89 -8.52
C LEU A 128 7.52 6.51 -7.12
N ARG A 129 8.73 6.93 -6.77
CA ARG A 129 9.25 6.92 -5.41
C ARG A 129 9.13 8.33 -4.84
N LEU A 130 8.50 8.44 -3.68
CA LEU A 130 8.30 9.68 -2.93
C LEU A 130 9.08 9.61 -1.63
N ASP A 131 10.05 10.51 -1.46
CA ASP A 131 10.87 10.61 -0.25
C ASP A 131 10.72 11.98 0.40
N PHE A 132 10.48 12.00 1.71
CA PHE A 132 10.50 13.22 2.52
C PHE A 132 10.72 12.94 4.01
N VAL A 133 11.11 13.97 4.76
CA VAL A 133 11.21 13.91 6.22
C VAL A 133 10.10 14.75 6.84
N HIS A 134 9.45 14.23 7.88
CA HIS A 134 8.36 14.91 8.54
C HIS A 134 8.44 14.82 10.08
N PRO A 135 8.28 15.93 10.83
CA PRO A 135 8.25 15.91 12.29
C PRO A 135 6.99 15.18 12.80
N GLN A 136 7.17 13.95 13.28
CA GLN A 136 6.11 13.17 13.91
C GLN A 136 6.67 12.06 14.80
N SER A 137 5.81 11.46 15.62
CA SER A 137 6.16 10.24 16.36
C SER A 137 6.34 9.05 15.42
N ALA A 138 7.14 8.08 15.84
CA ALA A 138 7.21 6.78 15.17
C ALA A 138 5.81 6.14 15.08
N TRP A 139 5.56 5.41 14.00
CA TRP A 139 4.31 4.68 13.76
C TRP A 139 4.52 3.17 13.88
N ALA A 140 3.42 2.45 14.10
CA ALA A 140 3.42 1.00 14.16
C ALA A 140 3.67 0.36 12.78
N VAL A 141 4.34 -0.79 12.76
CA VAL A 141 4.60 -1.56 11.52
C VAL A 141 3.29 -1.94 10.85
N GLY A 142 3.18 -1.69 9.53
CA GLY A 142 1.94 -1.91 8.78
C GLY A 142 0.95 -0.75 8.83
N ALA A 143 1.25 0.32 9.58
CA ALA A 143 0.47 1.55 9.50
C ALA A 143 0.58 2.19 8.11
N HIS A 144 -0.46 2.94 7.75
CA HIS A 144 -0.54 3.64 6.48
C HIS A 144 -1.01 5.08 6.64
N PHE A 145 -0.80 5.84 5.58
CA PHE A 145 -1.10 7.25 5.56
C PHE A 145 -1.91 7.58 4.32
N TYR A 146 -2.85 8.50 4.46
CA TYR A 146 -3.52 9.11 3.33
C TYR A 146 -2.67 10.27 2.83
N LEU A 147 -2.26 10.20 1.57
CA LEU A 147 -1.54 11.28 0.89
C LEU A 147 -2.49 12.01 -0.05
N CYS A 148 -2.57 13.32 0.13
CA CYS A 148 -3.21 14.24 -0.79
C CYS A 148 -2.11 15.04 -1.49
N PHE A 149 -2.19 15.12 -2.82
CA PHE A 149 -1.26 15.87 -3.67
C PHE A 149 -1.99 17.12 -4.17
N PRO A 150 -1.82 18.31 -3.55
CA PRO A 150 -2.59 19.50 -3.90
C PRO A 150 -2.45 19.94 -5.36
N GLU A 151 -1.31 19.66 -6.00
CA GLU A 151 -1.08 19.90 -7.43
C GLU A 151 -1.96 19.04 -8.34
N VAL A 152 -2.42 17.88 -7.84
CA VAL A 152 -3.30 16.97 -8.57
C VAL A 152 -4.75 17.21 -8.16
N SER A 153 -5.04 17.14 -6.86
CA SER A 153 -6.38 17.39 -6.31
C SER A 153 -6.32 17.57 -4.79
N ILE A 154 -6.93 18.66 -4.31
CA ILE A 154 -7.12 18.91 -2.88
C ILE A 154 -8.26 18.09 -2.26
N TRP A 155 -9.07 17.43 -3.09
CA TRP A 155 -10.27 16.70 -2.65
C TRP A 155 -10.07 15.20 -2.51
N GLN A 156 -8.90 14.72 -2.93
CA GLN A 156 -8.53 13.32 -2.99
C GLN A 156 -7.34 13.07 -2.08
N ALA A 157 -7.48 12.03 -1.26
CA ALA A 157 -6.39 11.48 -0.48
C ALA A 157 -6.41 9.96 -0.66
N HIS A 158 -5.24 9.37 -0.89
CA HIS A 158 -5.11 7.94 -1.20
C HIS A 158 -4.22 7.25 -0.15
N PRO A 159 -4.60 6.05 0.30
CA PRO A 159 -3.84 5.33 1.31
C PRO A 159 -2.57 4.74 0.70
N PHE A 160 -1.43 4.98 1.35
CA PHE A 160 -0.14 4.37 1.01
C PHE A 160 0.57 3.91 2.28
N THR A 161 1.26 2.78 2.18
CA THR A 161 2.12 2.25 3.23
C THR A 161 3.51 2.83 3.04
N SER A 162 4.12 3.33 4.12
CA SER A 162 5.52 3.74 4.05
C SER A 162 6.43 2.51 4.16
N ILE A 163 7.48 2.47 3.34
CA ILE A 163 8.50 1.41 3.38
C ILE A 163 9.49 1.65 4.53
N GLY A 164 9.72 2.92 4.86
CA GLY A 164 10.77 3.34 5.78
C GLY A 164 10.53 2.86 7.22
N GLU A 165 11.64 2.67 7.94
CA GLU A 165 11.62 2.40 9.37
C GLU A 165 11.17 3.65 10.14
N ALA A 166 10.14 3.50 10.97
CA ALA A 166 9.78 4.54 11.91
C ALA A 166 10.80 4.54 13.07
N SER A 167 11.83 5.39 12.96
CA SER A 167 12.89 5.49 13.98
C SER A 167 12.44 6.34 15.16
N GLY A 168 12.30 5.72 16.34
CA GLY A 168 11.90 6.44 17.58
C GLY A 168 12.95 7.42 18.13
N LYS A 169 14.11 7.59 17.49
CA LYS A 169 15.25 8.36 18.04
C LYS A 169 15.25 9.85 17.68
N SER A 170 14.52 10.24 16.65
CA SER A 170 14.42 11.62 16.19
C SER A 170 12.93 11.97 16.10
N GLY A 171 12.53 13.12 16.64
CA GLY A 171 11.16 13.62 16.46
C GLY A 171 10.77 13.86 14.99
N CYS A 172 11.69 13.59 14.05
CA CYS A 172 11.47 13.56 12.61
C CYS A 172 11.58 12.13 12.08
N GLN A 173 10.63 11.76 11.23
CA GLN A 173 10.58 10.46 10.58
C GLN A 173 10.79 10.57 9.07
N SER A 174 11.49 9.62 8.50
CA SER A 174 11.67 9.50 7.05
C SER A 174 10.50 8.73 6.45
N HIS A 175 9.84 9.33 5.47
CA HIS A 175 8.78 8.73 4.71
C HIS A 175 9.27 8.38 3.32
N THR A 176 9.13 7.10 2.98
CA THR A 176 9.33 6.60 1.62
C THR A 176 8.05 5.92 1.17
N TYR A 177 7.49 6.36 0.05
CA TYR A 177 6.33 5.74 -0.58
C TYR A 177 6.63 5.35 -2.01
N ILE A 178 6.03 4.25 -2.41
CA ILE A 178 6.19 3.69 -3.73
C ILE A 178 4.80 3.58 -4.36
N ILE A 179 4.61 4.30 -5.46
CA ILE A 179 3.32 4.48 -6.12
C ILE A 179 3.44 4.02 -7.56
N ARG A 180 2.66 3.01 -7.95
CA ARG A 180 2.51 2.69 -9.36
C ARG A 180 1.43 3.58 -9.98
N ALA A 181 1.80 4.29 -11.03
CA ALA A 181 0.90 5.10 -11.84
C ALA A 181 -0.14 4.19 -12.51
N LYS A 182 -1.42 4.52 -12.30
CA LYS A 182 -2.55 3.78 -12.87
C LYS A 182 -3.48 4.72 -13.62
N LYS A 183 -4.67 4.99 -13.08
CA LYS A 183 -5.65 5.92 -13.63
C LYS A 183 -5.89 7.04 -12.62
N GLY A 184 -6.42 8.17 -13.08
CA GLY A 184 -6.71 9.31 -12.21
C GLY A 184 -5.45 9.90 -11.58
N ALA A 185 -5.52 10.18 -10.28
CA ALA A 185 -4.52 10.98 -9.57
C ALA A 185 -3.07 10.49 -9.71
N THR A 186 -2.83 9.17 -9.64
CA THR A 186 -1.46 8.63 -9.72
C THR A 186 -0.87 8.74 -11.13
N LYS A 187 -1.71 8.73 -12.18
CA LYS A 187 -1.26 8.99 -13.55
C LYS A 187 -0.94 10.46 -13.75
N THR A 188 -1.80 11.34 -13.27
CA THR A 188 -1.56 12.80 -13.31
C THR A 188 -0.27 13.15 -12.58
N LEU A 189 -0.02 12.55 -11.42
CA LEU A 189 1.22 12.73 -10.67
C LEU A 189 2.47 12.32 -11.48
N ALA A 190 2.41 11.19 -12.19
CA ALA A 190 3.52 10.73 -13.03
C ALA A 190 3.75 11.63 -14.25
N THR A 191 2.68 12.17 -14.86
CA THR A 191 2.81 13.15 -15.95
C THR A 191 3.41 14.47 -15.45
N LEU A 192 3.01 14.93 -14.26
CA LEU A 192 3.60 16.13 -13.65
C LEU A 192 5.10 15.94 -13.40
N SER A 193 5.52 14.78 -12.87
CA SER A 193 6.95 14.51 -12.64
C SER A 193 7.74 14.44 -13.94
N ALA A 194 7.21 13.81 -15.00
CA ALA A 194 7.85 13.80 -16.32
C ALA A 194 8.01 15.21 -16.91
N ASN A 195 6.99 16.06 -16.78
CA ASN A 195 7.07 17.44 -17.28
C ASN A 195 8.12 18.27 -16.53
N GLN A 196 8.27 18.05 -15.21
CA GLN A 196 9.31 18.69 -14.40
C GLN A 196 10.71 18.22 -14.81
N GLU A 197 10.90 16.93 -15.07
CA GLU A 197 12.17 16.36 -15.55
C GLU A 197 12.56 16.93 -16.92
N ALA A 198 11.60 17.03 -17.85
CA ALA A 198 11.82 17.63 -19.17
C ALA A 198 12.21 19.12 -19.08
N SER A 199 11.50 19.89 -18.27
CA SER A 199 11.74 21.33 -18.09
C SER A 199 13.12 21.62 -17.46
N THR A 200 13.61 20.73 -16.60
CA THR A 200 14.94 20.84 -15.97
C THR A 200 16.07 20.60 -16.99
N SER A 201 15.81 19.78 -18.02
CA SER A 201 16.80 19.43 -19.04
C SER A 201 17.00 20.53 -20.10
N GLU A 202 16.03 21.42 -20.31
CA GLU A 202 16.09 22.49 -21.31
C GLU A 202 16.62 23.83 -20.77
N GLY A 203 16.67 24.03 -19.44
CA GLY A 203 16.82 25.37 -18.84
C GLY A 203 18.08 25.67 -17.99
N GLN A 204 18.87 24.69 -17.53
CA GLN A 204 19.94 24.99 -16.56
C GLN A 204 21.13 24.00 -16.63
N LYS A 205 22.26 24.44 -17.19
CA LYS A 205 23.57 23.74 -17.17
C LYS A 205 24.41 24.06 -15.91
N ASP A 206 23.85 24.78 -14.94
CA ASP A 206 24.56 25.15 -13.71
C ASP A 206 24.19 24.20 -12.56
N ALA A 207 25.07 23.22 -12.35
CA ALA A 207 25.42 22.51 -11.13
C ALA A 207 24.48 22.59 -9.90
N ASN A 208 23.23 22.14 -10.03
CA ASN A 208 22.57 21.32 -9.02
C ASN A 208 21.33 20.69 -9.68
N MET A 209 21.32 19.36 -9.80
CA MET A 209 20.22 18.59 -10.36
C MET A 209 18.95 18.91 -9.54
N VAL A 210 18.06 19.77 -10.06
CA VAL A 210 16.81 20.11 -9.35
C VAL A 210 15.93 18.87 -9.36
N ALA A 211 15.92 18.15 -8.25
CA ALA A 211 15.06 16.99 -8.07
C ALA A 211 13.59 17.40 -8.27
N SER A 212 12.82 16.60 -9.01
CA SER A 212 11.36 16.78 -9.13
C SER A 212 10.75 16.78 -7.72
N THR A 213 9.84 17.73 -7.45
CA THR A 213 9.18 17.83 -6.15
C THR A 213 7.69 18.05 -6.28
N THR A 214 6.93 17.64 -5.26
CA THR A 214 5.50 17.92 -5.15
C THR A 214 5.10 18.18 -3.69
N PRO A 215 4.15 19.10 -3.41
CA PRO A 215 3.57 19.25 -2.09
C PRO A 215 2.69 18.03 -1.76
N VAL A 216 2.79 17.58 -0.50
CA VAL A 216 2.03 16.46 0.05
C VAL A 216 1.38 16.90 1.36
N ILE A 217 0.08 16.66 1.45
CA ILE A 217 -0.67 16.71 2.71
C ILE A 217 -0.81 15.27 3.20
N LEU A 218 -0.20 15.00 4.35
CA LEU A 218 -0.15 13.71 5.02
C LEU A 218 -1.30 13.63 6.05
N THR A 219 -1.93 12.48 6.15
CA THR A 219 -2.95 12.22 7.17
C THR A 219 -2.78 10.80 7.69
N GLY A 220 -2.52 10.65 8.99
CA GLY A 220 -2.21 9.36 9.61
C GLY A 220 -1.37 9.53 10.88
N PRO A 221 -0.72 8.46 11.36
CA PRO A 221 -0.83 7.07 10.89
C PRO A 221 -2.22 6.44 11.13
N TYR A 222 -2.61 5.48 10.28
CA TYR A 222 -3.79 4.63 10.45
C TYR A 222 -3.40 3.15 10.46
N GLY A 223 -4.15 2.33 11.20
CA GLY A 223 -3.85 0.92 11.42
C GLY A 223 -3.18 0.68 12.78
N ASP A 224 -3.10 -0.60 13.16
CA ASP A 224 -2.36 -1.08 14.32
C ASP A 224 -1.15 -1.91 13.85
N SER A 225 -0.25 -2.26 14.75
CA SER A 225 0.93 -3.07 14.42
C SER A 225 0.54 -4.44 13.88
N ILE A 226 0.91 -4.72 12.62
CA ILE A 226 0.71 -6.04 12.02
C ILE A 226 1.69 -7.07 12.58
N THR A 227 2.75 -6.66 13.28
CA THR A 227 3.74 -7.55 13.91
C THR A 227 3.46 -7.81 15.39
N ARG A 228 2.40 -7.23 15.98
CA ARG A 228 2.08 -7.34 17.42
C ARG A 228 1.96 -8.77 17.95
N HIS A 229 1.59 -9.71 17.09
CA HIS A 229 1.39 -11.11 17.43
C HIS A 229 2.66 -11.96 17.27
N LEU A 230 3.75 -11.40 16.74
CA LEU A 230 5.00 -12.12 16.55
C LEU A 230 5.68 -12.32 17.90
N LEU A 231 5.93 -13.58 18.25
CA LEU A 231 6.79 -13.96 19.36
C LEU A 231 8.25 -13.97 18.87
N PRO A 232 9.25 -13.93 19.78
CA PRO A 232 10.66 -13.98 19.40
C PRO A 232 11.03 -15.20 18.53
N ASP A 233 10.37 -16.33 18.75
CA ASP A 233 10.55 -17.60 18.06
C ASP A 233 9.62 -17.79 16.84
N THR A 234 8.72 -16.84 16.54
CA THR A 234 7.85 -16.92 15.36
C THR A 234 8.66 -16.74 14.07
N ASN A 235 8.60 -17.73 13.19
CA ASN A 235 9.20 -17.72 11.86
C ASN A 235 8.43 -16.78 10.94
N VAL A 236 9.14 -16.04 10.09
CA VAL A 236 8.56 -14.97 9.28
C VAL A 236 8.82 -15.20 7.80
N LEU A 237 7.74 -15.39 7.05
CA LEU A 237 7.78 -15.49 5.58
C LEU A 237 7.09 -14.28 4.97
N CYS A 238 7.82 -13.47 4.23
CA CYS A 238 7.29 -12.32 3.51
C CYS A 238 7.13 -12.67 2.03
N VAL A 239 5.93 -12.56 1.48
CA VAL A 239 5.63 -12.81 0.06
C VAL A 239 5.07 -11.55 -0.58
N ALA A 240 5.75 -11.03 -1.60
CA ALA A 240 5.37 -9.79 -2.26
C ALA A 240 5.26 -9.93 -3.77
N GLY A 241 4.32 -9.19 -4.37
CA GLY A 241 4.21 -9.03 -5.81
C GLY A 241 4.26 -7.56 -6.22
N GLY A 242 5.24 -7.17 -7.05
CA GLY A 242 5.40 -5.79 -7.52
C GLY A 242 5.51 -4.77 -6.38
N THR A 243 4.66 -3.74 -6.39
CA THR A 243 4.58 -2.70 -5.34
C THR A 243 4.16 -3.24 -3.97
N GLY A 244 3.60 -4.46 -3.89
CA GLY A 244 3.19 -5.08 -2.63
C GLY A 244 4.34 -5.28 -1.64
N VAL A 245 5.59 -5.21 -2.12
CA VAL A 245 6.79 -5.22 -1.27
C VAL A 245 6.79 -4.13 -0.20
N THR A 246 6.11 -3.01 -0.46
CA THR A 246 5.91 -1.90 0.49
C THR A 246 5.25 -2.30 1.79
N PHE A 247 4.43 -3.36 1.77
CA PHE A 247 3.72 -3.85 2.96
C PHE A 247 4.62 -4.75 3.82
N VAL A 248 5.48 -5.55 3.20
CA VAL A 248 6.28 -6.57 3.90
C VAL A 248 7.67 -6.09 4.33
N LEU A 249 8.25 -5.10 3.66
CA LEU A 249 9.56 -4.56 4.04
C LEU A 249 9.59 -3.99 5.47
N PRO A 250 8.60 -3.20 5.94
CA PRO A 250 8.56 -2.76 7.33
C PRO A 250 8.55 -3.91 8.34
N VAL A 251 7.95 -5.06 8.00
CA VAL A 251 7.96 -6.27 8.84
C VAL A 251 9.36 -6.83 8.95
N LEU A 252 10.06 -6.97 7.82
CA LEU A 252 11.44 -7.46 7.82
C LEU A 252 12.33 -6.54 8.65
N PHE A 253 12.23 -5.23 8.44
CA PHE A 253 12.97 -4.24 9.21
C PHE A 253 12.73 -4.34 10.71
N ASP A 254 11.47 -4.46 11.15
CA ASP A 254 11.11 -4.66 12.56
C ASP A 254 11.75 -5.92 13.16
N VAL A 255 11.72 -7.02 12.41
CA VAL A 255 12.27 -8.31 12.83
C VAL A 255 13.80 -8.26 12.95
N ILE A 256 14.50 -7.62 11.99
CA ILE A 256 15.96 -7.52 12.02
C ILE A 256 16.50 -6.43 12.97
N GLN A 257 15.62 -5.63 13.59
CA GLN A 257 16.00 -4.73 14.68
C GLN A 257 16.03 -5.45 16.03
N GLN A 258 15.34 -6.59 16.15
CA GLN A 258 15.30 -7.40 17.35
C GLN A 258 16.60 -8.21 17.52
N PRO A 259 16.94 -8.69 18.72
CA PRO A 259 18.08 -9.60 18.89
C PRO A 259 17.91 -10.87 18.05
N PRO A 260 18.96 -11.33 17.34
CA PRO A 260 18.88 -12.53 16.51
C PRO A 260 18.55 -13.75 17.39
N GLN A 261 17.64 -14.59 16.89
CA GLN A 261 17.27 -15.85 17.51
C GLN A 261 17.81 -16.99 16.64
N PRO A 262 18.51 -17.98 17.21
CA PRO A 262 19.27 -18.97 16.44
C PRO A 262 18.40 -19.82 15.50
N ASP A 263 17.19 -20.20 15.94
CA ASP A 263 16.31 -21.11 15.22
C ASP A 263 15.19 -20.39 14.44
N ARG A 264 15.15 -19.05 14.48
CA ARG A 264 14.11 -18.27 13.81
C ARG A 264 14.42 -18.12 12.33
N LYS A 265 13.55 -18.69 11.49
CA LYS A 265 13.66 -18.59 10.03
C LYS A 265 12.99 -17.32 9.50
N ILE A 266 13.70 -16.57 8.65
CA ILE A 266 13.21 -15.34 8.03
C ILE A 266 13.50 -15.35 6.53
N GLU A 267 12.46 -15.22 5.71
CA GLU A 267 12.60 -15.27 4.25
C GLU A 267 11.69 -14.27 3.53
N LEU A 268 12.21 -13.64 2.49
CA LEU A 268 11.49 -12.79 1.55
C LEU A 268 11.41 -13.47 0.19
N ILE A 269 10.21 -13.69 -0.31
CA ILE A 269 9.92 -14.10 -1.69
C ILE A 269 9.28 -12.90 -2.40
N TRP A 270 9.94 -12.36 -3.40
CA TRP A 270 9.44 -11.19 -4.13
C TRP A 270 9.37 -11.44 -5.63
N ALA A 271 8.16 -11.38 -6.18
CA ALA A 271 7.91 -11.48 -7.61
C ALA A 271 7.82 -10.10 -8.26
N ILE A 272 8.69 -9.83 -9.23
CA ILE A 272 8.71 -8.59 -10.03
C ILE A 272 8.53 -8.89 -11.51
N ARG A 273 8.20 -7.86 -12.29
CA ARG A 273 8.00 -8.01 -13.73
C ARG A 273 9.32 -7.90 -14.48
N ARG A 274 10.14 -6.91 -14.11
CA ARG A 274 11.43 -6.58 -14.72
C ARG A 274 12.50 -6.46 -13.63
N LYS A 275 13.76 -6.71 -13.96
CA LYS A 275 14.91 -6.52 -13.09
C LYS A 275 15.11 -5.04 -12.73
N ASP A 276 14.73 -4.12 -13.61
CA ASP A 276 14.76 -2.67 -13.34
C ASP A 276 13.84 -2.27 -12.18
N ASP A 277 12.80 -3.06 -11.92
CA ASP A 277 11.97 -2.95 -10.73
C ASP A 277 12.75 -3.39 -9.46
N LEU A 278 14.08 -3.45 -9.46
CA LEU A 278 14.88 -3.50 -8.22
C LEU A 278 15.35 -2.10 -7.80
N ALA A 279 15.53 -1.19 -8.76
CA ALA A 279 16.18 0.10 -8.55
C ALA A 279 15.44 0.99 -7.54
N TRP A 280 14.12 1.03 -7.64
CA TRP A 280 13.22 1.81 -6.76
C TRP A 280 13.22 1.41 -5.28
N ILE A 281 13.71 0.22 -4.89
CA ILE A 281 13.86 -0.19 -3.48
C ILE A 281 15.30 -0.63 -3.14
N ASN A 282 16.26 -0.26 -3.98
CA ASN A 282 17.65 -0.71 -3.85
C ASN A 282 18.29 -0.29 -2.51
N ALA A 283 17.96 0.90 -2.00
CA ALA A 283 18.45 1.36 -0.70
C ALA A 283 17.99 0.44 0.43
N GLU A 284 16.72 0.02 0.38
CA GLU A 284 16.11 -0.85 1.38
C GLU A 284 16.64 -2.29 1.27
N LEU A 285 16.84 -2.80 0.06
CA LEU A 285 17.46 -4.11 -0.15
C LEU A 285 18.89 -4.17 0.40
N ARG A 286 19.70 -3.12 0.16
CA ARG A 286 21.05 -3.03 0.73
C ARG A 286 21.03 -3.01 2.25
N ALA A 287 20.13 -2.22 2.84
CA ALA A 287 19.97 -2.16 4.30
C ALA A 287 19.61 -3.55 4.88
N LEU A 288 18.70 -4.29 4.23
CA LEU A 288 18.37 -5.66 4.62
C LEU A 288 19.55 -6.63 4.45
N GLN A 289 20.35 -6.48 3.40
CA GLN A 289 21.55 -7.32 3.17
C GLN A 289 22.67 -7.05 4.17
N GLU A 290 22.80 -5.83 4.65
CA GLU A 290 23.81 -5.45 5.64
C GLU A 290 23.42 -5.91 7.04
N ARG A 291 22.18 -5.64 7.44
CA ARG A 291 21.67 -5.88 8.80
C ARG A 291 21.06 -7.26 9.00
N GLY A 292 20.53 -7.87 7.95
CA GLY A 292 19.92 -9.21 7.99
C GLY A 292 20.91 -10.36 8.13
N ARG A 293 22.23 -10.09 8.06
CA ARG A 293 23.29 -11.11 8.16
C ARG A 293 23.24 -11.88 9.45
N SER A 294 23.04 -11.20 10.58
CA SER A 294 22.94 -11.83 11.91
C SER A 294 21.65 -12.64 12.09
N HIS A 295 20.68 -12.49 11.19
CA HIS A 295 19.36 -13.12 11.25
C HIS A 295 19.19 -14.28 10.26
N HIS A 296 20.24 -14.64 9.52
CA HIS A 296 20.17 -15.62 8.44
C HIS A 296 19.03 -15.33 7.44
N LEU A 297 18.78 -14.04 7.19
CA LEU A 297 17.74 -13.60 6.25
C LEU A 297 18.01 -14.18 4.87
N LYS A 298 16.98 -14.76 4.26
CA LYS A 298 17.00 -15.21 2.87
C LYS A 298 16.12 -14.33 1.99
N ILE A 299 16.62 -13.94 0.82
CA ILE A 299 15.89 -13.12 -0.14
C ILE A 299 15.87 -13.83 -1.50
N ARG A 300 14.67 -14.20 -1.97
CA ARG A 300 14.43 -14.77 -3.30
C ARG A 300 13.64 -13.79 -4.14
N ILE A 301 14.22 -13.39 -5.25
CA ILE A 301 13.59 -12.49 -6.22
C ILE A 301 13.30 -13.28 -7.49
N HIS A 302 12.06 -13.25 -7.95
CA HIS A 302 11.61 -13.90 -9.18
C HIS A 302 11.20 -12.84 -10.20
N VAL A 303 11.94 -12.74 -11.29
CA VAL A 303 11.56 -11.88 -12.42
C VAL A 303 10.66 -12.68 -13.35
N THR A 304 9.49 -12.13 -13.71
CA THR A 304 8.41 -12.91 -14.34
C THR A 304 8.15 -12.59 -15.82
N ARG A 305 8.63 -11.43 -16.33
CA ARG A 305 8.23 -10.90 -17.65
C ARG A 305 9.35 -10.41 -18.55
N GLU A 306 10.62 -10.67 -18.23
CA GLU A 306 11.72 -10.36 -19.15
C GLU A 306 11.73 -11.36 -20.32
N THR A 307 11.35 -10.88 -21.50
CA THR A 307 11.58 -11.56 -22.79
C THR A 307 12.99 -11.24 -23.26
N GLY A 308 13.79 -12.26 -23.54
CA GLY A 308 15.19 -12.12 -23.94
C GLY A 308 15.37 -11.20 -25.15
N GLN A 309 15.74 -9.95 -24.88
CA GLN A 309 16.54 -9.08 -25.74
C GLN A 309 17.45 -8.27 -24.82
N SER A 310 18.62 -8.83 -24.54
CA SER A 310 19.80 -8.08 -24.13
C SER A 310 21.01 -8.83 -24.69
N GLU A 311 21.18 -8.75 -26.01
CA GLU A 311 22.53 -8.68 -26.55
C GLU A 311 23.03 -7.27 -26.21
N THR A 312 24.24 -7.19 -25.64
CA THR A 312 24.90 -5.98 -25.11
C THR A 312 24.26 -5.39 -23.85
N ASP A 313 24.61 -5.96 -22.68
CA ASP A 313 24.90 -5.20 -21.45
C ASP A 313 25.48 -6.13 -20.37
N THR A 314 26.53 -6.87 -20.75
CA THR A 314 27.35 -7.64 -19.80
C THR A 314 28.33 -6.76 -19.00
N GLU A 315 28.25 -5.42 -19.12
CA GLU A 315 29.18 -4.50 -18.45
C GLU A 315 28.65 -3.85 -17.15
N SER A 316 27.38 -4.06 -16.76
CA SER A 316 26.83 -3.43 -15.55
C SER A 316 26.91 -4.29 -14.27
N LEU A 317 27.30 -5.57 -14.37
CA LEU A 317 27.44 -6.47 -13.22
C LEU A 317 28.81 -6.39 -12.55
N ASP A 318 29.87 -6.01 -13.28
CA ASP A 318 31.23 -5.89 -12.73
C ASP A 318 31.45 -4.60 -11.91
N ALA A 319 30.59 -3.58 -12.07
CA ALA A 319 30.61 -2.39 -11.22
C ALA A 319 30.19 -2.68 -9.76
N TYR A 320 29.62 -3.86 -9.49
CA TYR A 320 29.18 -4.29 -8.17
C TYR A 320 30.16 -5.26 -7.47
N ALA A 321 31.26 -5.68 -8.12
CA ALA A 321 32.28 -6.52 -7.49
C ALA A 321 33.67 -6.50 -8.18
N ASN A 322 34.57 -5.65 -7.65
CA ASN A 322 36.03 -5.84 -7.45
C ASN A 322 37.08 -5.33 -8.47
N ALA A 323 38.14 -4.72 -7.91
CA ALA A 323 39.48 -4.56 -8.49
C ALA A 323 40.20 -5.92 -8.66
N PRO A 324 41.28 -6.03 -9.46
CA PRO A 324 41.34 -7.02 -10.54
C PRO A 324 42.11 -8.32 -10.21
N ARG A 325 41.70 -9.45 -10.79
CA ARG A 325 42.41 -10.12 -11.91
C ARG A 325 41.93 -11.56 -12.25
N THR A 326 42.01 -11.79 -13.57
CA THR A 326 42.38 -13.02 -14.34
C THR A 326 41.40 -14.20 -14.50
N LYS A 327 40.80 -14.18 -15.69
CA LYS A 327 40.31 -15.23 -16.61
C LYS A 327 40.61 -16.70 -16.29
N GLY A 328 39.54 -17.50 -16.34
CA GLY A 328 39.51 -18.92 -16.69
C GLY A 328 38.06 -19.38 -16.84
N ALA A 329 37.68 -19.89 -18.02
CA ALA A 329 36.31 -20.26 -18.41
C ALA A 329 35.93 -21.68 -17.95
N THR A 330 34.66 -21.91 -17.56
CA THR A 330 33.64 -22.78 -18.22
C THR A 330 32.45 -23.12 -17.29
N ASP A 331 31.25 -23.02 -17.87
CA ASP A 331 30.01 -23.81 -17.69
C ASP A 331 29.03 -23.68 -16.49
N ILE A 332 27.76 -23.46 -16.89
CA ILE A 332 26.44 -23.60 -16.25
C ILE A 332 26.21 -22.80 -14.96
N THR A 333 25.33 -21.79 -14.98
CA THR A 333 24.73 -21.29 -13.72
C THR A 333 23.48 -20.41 -13.92
N SER A 334 22.40 -20.77 -13.22
CA SER A 334 21.53 -19.77 -12.58
C SER A 334 22.43 -18.86 -11.73
N ALA A 335 22.31 -17.54 -11.81
CA ALA A 335 23.18 -16.64 -11.06
C ALA A 335 22.90 -16.72 -9.55
N ARG A 336 23.46 -17.72 -8.87
CA ARG A 336 23.66 -17.71 -7.42
C ARG A 336 24.73 -16.66 -7.14
N ILE A 337 24.31 -15.48 -6.69
CA ILE A 337 25.24 -14.55 -6.04
C ILE A 337 25.45 -15.07 -4.61
N SER A 338 26.11 -16.21 -4.48
CA SER A 338 26.70 -16.58 -3.19
C SER A 338 27.93 -15.70 -3.02
N SER A 339 27.79 -14.62 -2.26
CA SER A 339 28.96 -13.97 -1.70
C SER A 339 29.70 -15.02 -0.87
N GLU A 340 30.82 -15.55 -1.38
CA GLU A 340 31.70 -16.52 -0.69
C GLU A 340 32.31 -15.97 0.62
N LYS A 341 31.95 -14.75 1.03
CA LYS A 341 32.20 -14.28 2.39
C LYS A 341 31.21 -14.95 3.34
N ALA A 342 31.74 -15.80 4.22
CA ALA A 342 31.03 -16.35 5.36
C ALA A 342 30.20 -15.25 6.07
N GLY A 343 28.88 -15.43 6.12
CA GLY A 343 27.96 -14.50 6.80
C GLY A 343 27.22 -13.48 5.91
N ALA A 344 27.20 -13.62 4.58
CA ALA A 344 26.35 -12.79 3.72
C ALA A 344 24.89 -13.28 3.68
N VAL A 345 23.94 -12.35 3.51
CA VAL A 345 22.51 -12.65 3.25
C VAL A 345 22.41 -13.42 1.93
N ASP A 346 21.68 -14.55 1.94
CA ASP A 346 21.43 -15.37 0.74
C ASP A 346 20.43 -14.64 -0.17
N LEU A 347 20.95 -13.89 -1.15
CA LEU A 347 20.16 -13.24 -2.19
C LEU A 347 20.24 -14.04 -3.49
N THR A 348 19.10 -14.55 -3.95
CA THR A 348 18.98 -15.20 -5.25
C THR A 348 18.02 -14.42 -6.13
N VAL A 349 18.43 -14.12 -7.37
CA VAL A 349 17.58 -13.52 -8.40
C VAL A 349 17.40 -14.54 -9.51
N GLN A 350 16.16 -14.97 -9.77
CA GLN A 350 15.82 -15.93 -10.82
C GLN A 350 15.23 -15.20 -12.02
N HIS A 351 15.82 -15.41 -13.20
CA HIS A 351 15.38 -14.80 -14.45
C HIS A 351 14.54 -15.78 -15.29
N PRO A 352 13.57 -15.31 -16.11
CA PRO A 352 12.77 -16.18 -16.98
C PRO A 352 13.58 -17.02 -17.97
N SER A 353 14.80 -16.59 -18.31
CA SER A 353 15.72 -17.33 -19.18
C SER A 353 16.34 -18.55 -18.51
N ASP A 354 16.32 -18.60 -17.18
CA ASP A 354 16.95 -19.66 -16.40
C ASP A 354 16.04 -20.89 -16.28
N VAL A 355 14.84 -20.85 -16.88
CA VAL A 355 13.80 -21.87 -16.70
C VAL A 355 13.16 -22.27 -18.03
N GLU A 356 13.19 -23.57 -18.33
CA GLU A 356 12.79 -24.15 -19.63
C GLU A 356 11.28 -24.09 -19.93
N SER A 357 10.42 -23.79 -18.94
CA SER A 357 8.95 -23.81 -19.09
C SER A 357 8.29 -22.47 -18.78
N ALA A 358 7.23 -22.13 -19.52
CA ALA A 358 6.41 -20.95 -19.27
C ALA A 358 5.67 -21.00 -17.91
N GLN A 359 5.36 -22.21 -17.41
CA GLN A 359 4.74 -22.42 -16.09
C GLN A 359 5.67 -22.04 -14.93
N SER A 360 6.99 -22.14 -15.13
CA SER A 360 8.00 -21.93 -14.09
C SER A 360 8.57 -20.50 -14.06
N ARG A 361 7.96 -19.57 -14.80
CA ARG A 361 8.29 -18.14 -14.73
C ARG A 361 7.75 -17.45 -13.48
N HIS A 362 6.70 -18.00 -12.88
CA HIS A 362 6.15 -17.52 -11.61
C HIS A 362 6.70 -18.37 -10.45
N PRO A 363 6.91 -17.80 -9.26
CA PRO A 363 7.30 -18.59 -8.09
C PRO A 363 6.20 -19.61 -7.79
N ASP A 364 6.57 -20.87 -7.67
CA ASP A 364 5.66 -21.91 -7.16
C ASP A 364 5.48 -21.70 -5.65
N LEU A 365 4.46 -20.92 -5.31
CA LEU A 365 4.20 -20.55 -3.92
C LEU A 365 3.79 -21.76 -3.09
N ASP A 366 3.18 -22.79 -3.67
CA ASP A 366 2.76 -23.97 -2.90
C ASP A 366 3.99 -24.74 -2.42
N SER A 367 4.96 -25.01 -3.31
CA SER A 367 6.21 -25.66 -2.89
C SER A 367 7.04 -24.77 -1.98
N LEU A 368 7.20 -23.48 -2.28
CA LEU A 368 8.03 -22.57 -1.48
C LEU A 368 7.50 -22.38 -0.05
N VAL A 369 6.18 -22.20 0.13
CA VAL A 369 5.60 -22.03 1.47
C VAL A 369 5.62 -23.36 2.24
N ARG A 370 5.34 -24.49 1.59
CA ARG A 370 5.42 -25.81 2.24
C ARG A 370 6.85 -26.13 2.67
N ASP A 371 7.83 -25.93 1.78
CA ASP A 371 9.25 -26.09 2.09
C ASP A 371 9.67 -25.18 3.25
N PHE A 372 9.20 -23.93 3.26
CA PHE A 372 9.46 -23.01 4.36
C PHE A 372 8.99 -23.58 5.71
N VAL A 373 7.75 -24.07 5.77
CA VAL A 373 7.14 -24.64 6.97
C VAL A 373 7.78 -25.97 7.38
N GLU A 374 8.10 -26.84 6.42
CA GLU A 374 8.67 -28.17 6.69
C GLU A 374 10.10 -28.11 7.23
N THR A 375 10.89 -27.14 6.74
CA THR A 375 12.28 -26.92 7.16
C THR A 375 12.40 -26.01 8.39
N THR A 376 11.28 -25.53 8.94
CA THR A 376 11.26 -24.79 10.20
C THR A 376 11.60 -25.73 11.36
N VAL A 377 12.53 -25.31 12.23
CA VAL A 377 13.01 -26.09 13.37
C VAL A 377 11.98 -26.14 14.49
N CYS A 378 11.48 -24.97 14.91
CA CYS A 378 10.51 -24.82 15.99
C CYS A 378 9.70 -23.53 15.85
N GLY A 379 8.65 -23.39 16.67
CA GLY A 379 7.81 -22.20 16.72
C GLY A 379 6.78 -22.12 15.60
N THR A 380 5.87 -21.16 15.73
CA THR A 380 4.82 -20.88 14.75
C THR A 380 5.37 -20.17 13.51
N THR A 381 4.60 -20.14 12.42
CA THR A 381 4.95 -19.42 11.19
C THR A 381 3.95 -18.30 10.92
N SER A 382 4.44 -17.10 10.64
CA SER A 382 3.62 -15.98 10.17
C SER A 382 4.02 -15.57 8.75
N VAL A 383 3.06 -15.70 7.83
CA VAL A 383 3.20 -15.33 6.42
C VAL A 383 2.59 -13.94 6.22
N PHE A 384 3.41 -12.98 5.78
CA PHE A 384 2.96 -11.64 5.40
C PHE A 384 2.89 -11.52 3.89
N ALA A 385 1.75 -11.13 3.34
CA ALA A 385 1.52 -11.16 1.91
C ALA A 385 0.91 -9.87 1.35
N SER A 386 1.44 -9.37 0.24
CA SER A 386 0.81 -8.29 -0.53
C SER A 386 1.18 -8.34 -2.00
N GLY A 387 0.19 -8.22 -2.89
CA GLY A 387 0.40 -8.31 -4.33
C GLY A 387 -0.92 -8.52 -5.08
N PRO A 388 -0.87 -9.07 -6.32
CA PRO A 388 -2.07 -9.34 -7.11
C PRO A 388 -3.06 -10.26 -6.39
N GLY A 389 -4.37 -10.02 -6.56
CA GLY A 389 -5.41 -10.80 -5.86
C GLY A 389 -5.36 -12.32 -6.11
N GLY A 390 -4.92 -12.76 -7.29
CA GLY A 390 -4.69 -14.18 -7.57
C GLY A 390 -3.61 -14.80 -6.68
N MET A 391 -2.50 -14.08 -6.46
CA MET A 391 -1.40 -14.49 -5.59
C MET A 391 -1.84 -14.60 -4.13
N VAL A 392 -2.58 -13.60 -3.64
CA VAL A 392 -3.10 -13.61 -2.25
C VAL A 392 -4.13 -14.71 -2.05
N SER A 393 -5.02 -14.93 -3.03
CA SER A 393 -6.01 -16.02 -2.98
C SER A 393 -5.34 -17.39 -2.96
N GLU A 394 -4.28 -17.57 -3.74
CA GLU A 394 -3.47 -18.78 -3.74
C GLU A 394 -2.79 -19.00 -2.38
N LEU A 395 -2.16 -17.97 -1.80
CA LEU A 395 -1.56 -18.05 -0.46
C LEU A 395 -2.57 -18.39 0.63
N ARG A 396 -3.81 -17.85 0.57
CA ARG A 396 -4.89 -18.24 1.49
C ARG A 396 -5.15 -19.75 1.44
N ARG A 397 -5.22 -20.34 0.24
CA ARG A 397 -5.38 -21.79 0.05
C ARG A 397 -4.19 -22.58 0.57
N ILE A 398 -2.96 -22.15 0.24
CA ILE A 398 -1.72 -22.85 0.63
C ILE A 398 -1.56 -22.86 2.16
N VAL A 399 -1.68 -21.69 2.80
CA VAL A 399 -1.54 -21.56 4.26
C VAL A 399 -2.61 -22.36 4.99
N ALA A 400 -3.86 -22.34 4.52
CA ALA A 400 -4.91 -23.20 5.07
C ALA A 400 -4.54 -24.69 4.96
N GLY A 401 -3.93 -25.11 3.85
CA GLY A 401 -3.45 -26.48 3.64
C GLY A 401 -2.19 -26.86 4.42
N CYS A 402 -1.43 -25.89 4.94
CA CYS A 402 -0.28 -26.12 5.82
C CYS A 402 -0.71 -26.25 7.29
N ASN A 403 -1.83 -25.64 7.67
CA ASN A 403 -2.32 -25.68 9.05
C ASN A 403 -2.82 -27.06 9.46
N SER A 404 -2.44 -27.52 10.66
CA SER A 404 -2.92 -28.79 11.20
C SER A 404 -3.09 -28.75 12.71
N GLY A 405 -4.33 -28.57 13.17
CA GLY A 405 -4.65 -28.54 14.61
C GLY A 405 -4.24 -29.81 15.36
N LYS A 406 -4.30 -30.99 14.72
CA LYS A 406 -3.82 -32.25 15.30
C LYS A 406 -2.33 -32.20 15.62
N LYS A 407 -1.51 -31.75 14.66
CA LYS A 407 -0.05 -31.67 14.85
C LYS A 407 0.33 -30.60 15.86
N VAL A 408 -0.39 -29.48 15.89
CA VAL A 408 -0.22 -28.44 16.91
C VAL A 408 -0.57 -28.99 18.30
N TRP A 409 -1.63 -29.79 18.43
CA TRP A 409 -1.96 -30.48 19.69
C TRP A 409 -0.87 -31.45 20.15
N GLU A 410 -0.18 -32.09 19.20
CA GLU A 410 1.01 -32.93 19.42
C GLU A 410 2.28 -32.10 19.70
N ARG A 411 2.15 -30.79 19.99
CA ARG A 411 3.23 -29.82 20.24
C ARG A 411 4.15 -29.55 19.05
N ASN A 412 3.68 -29.80 17.83
CA ASN A 412 4.39 -29.43 16.61
C ASN A 412 3.87 -28.08 16.08
N GLU A 413 4.36 -27.01 16.66
CA GLU A 413 3.90 -25.63 16.42
C GLU A 413 4.20 -25.10 15.01
N ARG A 414 5.10 -25.75 14.24
CA ARG A 414 5.37 -25.33 12.85
C ARG A 414 4.14 -25.39 11.95
N TYR A 415 3.15 -26.22 12.32
CA TYR A 415 1.87 -26.35 11.62
C TYR A 415 0.79 -25.38 12.13
N ASP A 416 1.15 -24.43 12.98
CA ASP A 416 0.36 -23.22 13.24
C ASP A 416 0.92 -22.10 12.34
N VAL A 417 0.24 -21.90 11.21
CA VAL A 417 0.65 -20.98 10.15
C VAL A 417 -0.39 -19.88 10.00
N ARG A 418 -0.02 -18.65 10.34
CA ARG A 418 -0.87 -17.48 10.20
C ARG A 418 -0.60 -16.78 8.86
N LEU A 419 -1.65 -16.35 8.17
CA LEU A 419 -1.53 -15.45 7.02
C LEU A 419 -2.02 -14.04 7.40
N VAL A 420 -1.20 -13.03 7.11
CA VAL A 420 -1.53 -11.60 7.24
C VAL A 420 -1.39 -10.97 5.87
N CYS A 421 -2.50 -10.59 5.25
CA CYS A 421 -2.51 -10.02 3.91
C CYS A 421 -2.96 -8.55 3.89
N ASP A 422 -2.48 -7.81 2.88
CA ASP A 422 -2.94 -6.46 2.61
C ASP A 422 -4.26 -6.48 1.80
N ASP A 423 -5.40 -6.45 2.52
CA ASP A 423 -6.72 -6.49 1.89
C ASP A 423 -7.12 -5.18 1.19
N ARG A 424 -6.29 -4.13 1.23
CA ARG A 424 -6.61 -2.82 0.62
C ARG A 424 -6.52 -2.81 -0.91
N LEU A 425 -5.97 -3.85 -1.52
CA LEU A 425 -5.78 -3.96 -2.97
C LEU A 425 -6.92 -4.70 -3.70
N GLU A 426 -7.93 -5.21 -2.99
CA GLU A 426 -9.04 -5.98 -3.55
C GLU A 426 -10.27 -5.10 -3.84
N TRP A 427 -10.26 -4.30 -4.92
CA TRP A 427 -11.48 -3.62 -5.41
C TRP A 427 -11.55 -3.55 -6.95
#